data_AF-A0A534T4M4-F1
#
_entry.id   AF-A0A534T4M4-F1
#
_cell.length_a   1.000
_cell.length_b   1.000
_cell.length_c   1.000
_cell.angle_alpha   90.00
_cell.angle_beta   90.00
_cell.angle_gamma   90.00
#
_symmetry.space_group_name_H-M   'P 1'
#
loop_
_entity.id
_entity.type
_entity.pdbx_description
1 polymer ?
#
loop_
_entity_poly.entity_id
_entity_poly.type
_entity_poly.pdbx_seq_one_letter_code
_entity_poly.pdbx_strand_id
1 'polypeptide(L)'
;TTSFYGSIYPAVQNLLLAARAAGLGAALITLPLWSSLLARRVLGLPWNVAPCAVVPLGWPRGRYGPTTRRPVGDVVHVDRYGNQPFRGR
;
A
#
# COMPACT_ATOMS: atom_id res chain seq x y z
N THR A 1 -2.84 -22.21 -3.31
CA THR A 1 -4.05 -21.37 -3.51
C THR A 1 -3.59 -19.95 -3.76
N THR A 2 -3.83 -19.45 -4.97
CA THR A 2 -3.45 -18.08 -5.36
C THR A 2 -4.02 -17.09 -4.35
N SER A 3 -3.19 -16.21 -3.77
CA SER A 3 -3.69 -15.18 -2.85
C SER A 3 -4.77 -14.35 -3.54
N PHE A 4 -5.99 -14.34 -3.00
CA PHE A 4 -7.17 -13.65 -3.54
C PHE A 4 -6.93 -12.17 -3.94
N TYR A 5 -5.86 -11.53 -3.43
CA TYR A 5 -5.48 -10.15 -3.70
C TYR A 5 -4.03 -9.96 -4.20
N GLY A 6 -3.40 -11.02 -4.68
CA GLY A 6 -1.96 -11.04 -5.00
C GLY A 6 -1.52 -10.00 -6.03
N SER A 7 -2.40 -9.61 -6.98
CA SER A 7 -2.11 -8.61 -8.01
C SER A 7 -2.52 -7.18 -7.65
N ILE A 8 -3.41 -7.00 -6.66
CA ILE A 8 -4.02 -5.69 -6.38
C ILE A 8 -3.03 -4.77 -5.68
N TYR A 9 -2.38 -5.23 -4.62
CA TYR A 9 -1.44 -4.40 -3.87
C TYR A 9 -0.20 -3.99 -4.69
N PRO A 10 0.40 -4.87 -5.53
CA PRO A 10 1.43 -4.45 -6.49
C PRO A 10 0.94 -3.39 -7.49
N ALA A 11 -0.29 -3.52 -8.01
CA ALA A 11 -0.85 -2.51 -8.91
C ALA A 11 -1.04 -1.16 -8.21
N VAL A 12 -1.54 -1.16 -6.95
CA VAL A 12 -1.63 0.06 -6.14
C VAL A 12 -0.24 0.65 -5.89
N GLN A 13 0.77 -0.17 -5.58
CA GLN A 13 2.14 0.32 -5.43
C GLN A 13 2.66 1.02 -6.70
N ASN A 14 2.42 0.45 -7.88
CA ASN A 14 2.79 1.08 -9.15
C ASN A 14 2.07 2.42 -9.35
N LEU A 15 0.78 2.51 -9.02
CA LEU A 15 0.03 3.76 -9.04
C LEU A 15 0.64 4.81 -8.12
N LEU A 16 1.04 4.44 -6.89
CA LEU A 16 1.68 5.36 -5.94
C LEU A 16 3.04 5.86 -6.45
N LEU A 17 3.83 4.99 -7.10
CA LEU A 17 5.10 5.37 -7.73
C LEU A 17 4.89 6.33 -8.91
N ALA A 18 3.90 6.07 -9.76
CA ALA A 18 3.54 6.94 -10.88
C ALA A 18 3.04 8.31 -10.38
N ALA A 19 2.19 8.33 -9.35
CA ALA A 19 1.73 9.57 -8.72
C ALA A 19 2.92 10.40 -8.19
N ARG A 20 3.88 9.74 -7.51
CA ARG A 20 5.08 10.41 -7.02
C ARG A 20 5.93 11.00 -8.15
N ALA A 21 6.08 10.27 -9.26
CA ALA A 21 6.80 10.75 -10.44
C ALA A 21 6.10 11.96 -11.09
N ALA A 22 4.77 12.00 -11.07
CA ALA A 22 3.96 13.11 -11.56
C ALA A 22 3.91 14.31 -10.59
N GLY A 23 4.62 14.27 -9.46
CA GLY A 23 4.58 15.32 -8.44
C GLY A 23 3.31 15.32 -7.58
N LEU A 24 2.48 14.29 -7.69
CA LEU A 24 1.29 14.10 -6.87
C LEU A 24 1.63 13.43 -5.53
N GLY A 25 0.82 13.77 -4.54
CA GLY A 25 0.70 13.08 -3.28
C GLY A 25 -0.33 11.96 -3.35
N ALA A 26 0.01 10.81 -2.78
CA ALA A 26 -0.83 9.62 -2.81
C ALA A 26 -0.68 8.81 -1.53
N ALA A 27 -1.77 8.20 -1.04
CA ALA A 27 -1.74 7.29 0.10
C ALA A 27 -2.69 6.12 -0.10
N LEU A 28 -2.28 4.91 0.26
CA LEU A 28 -3.19 3.77 0.36
C LEU A 28 -3.91 3.85 1.71
N ILE A 29 -5.24 3.93 1.70
CA ILE A 29 -6.08 3.89 2.91
C ILE A 29 -7.10 2.75 2.83
N THR A 30 -7.35 2.11 3.97
CA THR A 30 -8.34 1.03 4.12
C THR A 30 -9.48 1.39 5.07
N LEU A 31 -9.40 2.53 5.77
CA LEU A 31 -10.46 3.00 6.68
C LEU A 31 -11.86 3.01 6.03
N PRO A 32 -12.06 3.53 4.80
CA PRO A 32 -13.38 3.53 4.17
C PRO A 32 -13.94 2.12 3.89
N LEU A 33 -13.09 1.09 3.93
CA LEU A 33 -13.45 -0.28 3.62
C LEU A 33 -13.83 -1.10 4.86
N TRP A 34 -13.69 -0.54 6.08
CA TRP A 34 -14.23 -1.15 7.30
C TRP A 34 -15.72 -1.48 7.16
N SER A 35 -16.47 -0.65 6.43
CA SER A 35 -17.81 -1.01 5.96
C SER A 35 -17.81 -1.19 4.46
N SER A 36 -17.53 -2.42 4.03
CA SER A 36 -17.60 -2.79 2.62
C SER A 36 -19.01 -2.60 2.05
N LEU A 37 -20.06 -2.73 2.87
CA LEU A 37 -21.45 -2.46 2.45
C LEU A 37 -21.67 -0.98 2.11
N LEU A 38 -21.22 -0.07 2.96
CA LEU A 38 -21.35 1.37 2.70
C LEU A 38 -20.50 1.79 1.50
N ALA A 39 -19.26 1.29 1.39
CA ALA A 39 -18.41 1.55 0.24
C ALA A 39 -19.08 1.10 -1.07
N ARG A 40 -19.68 -0.09 -1.09
CA ARG A 40 -20.44 -0.59 -2.25
C ARG A 40 -21.65 0.28 -2.56
N ARG A 41 -22.41 0.70 -1.55
CA ARG A 41 -23.60 1.54 -1.73
C ARG A 41 -23.25 2.92 -2.29
N VAL A 42 -22.20 3.56 -1.75
CA VAL A 42 -21.74 4.89 -2.17
C VAL A 42 -21.19 4.85 -3.59
N LEU A 43 -20.43 3.80 -3.94
CA LEU A 43 -19.80 3.67 -5.26
C LEU A 43 -20.67 2.90 -6.29
N GLY A 44 -21.87 2.44 -5.91
CA GLY A 44 -22.75 1.65 -6.77
C GLY A 44 -22.14 0.32 -7.23
N LEU A 45 -21.30 -0.32 -6.42
CA LEU A 45 -20.56 -1.52 -6.84
C LEU A 45 -21.47 -2.78 -6.87
N PRO A 46 -21.39 -3.60 -7.93
CA PRO A 46 -22.12 -4.87 -8.00
C PRO A 46 -21.54 -5.93 -7.05
N TRP A 47 -22.29 -6.99 -6.77
CA TRP A 47 -21.93 -8.04 -5.80
C TRP A 47 -20.68 -8.85 -6.16
N ASN A 48 -20.30 -8.88 -7.43
CA ASN A 48 -19.09 -9.54 -7.91
C ASN A 48 -17.81 -8.67 -7.83
N VAL A 49 -17.91 -7.39 -7.45
CA VAL A 49 -16.75 -6.48 -7.35
C VAL A 49 -16.43 -6.17 -5.89
N ALA A 50 -15.25 -6.61 -5.43
CA ALA A 50 -14.79 -6.39 -4.06
C ALA A 50 -13.88 -5.14 -3.97
N PRO A 51 -14.24 -4.11 -3.19
CA PRO A 51 -13.36 -2.98 -2.96
C PRO A 51 -12.20 -3.40 -2.04
N CYS A 52 -10.95 -3.13 -2.47
CA CYS A 52 -9.74 -3.65 -1.79
C CYS A 52 -8.86 -2.55 -1.18
N ALA A 53 -8.82 -1.37 -1.80
CA ALA A 53 -8.11 -0.19 -1.28
C ALA A 53 -8.79 1.08 -1.79
N VAL A 54 -8.61 2.19 -1.07
CA VAL A 54 -8.94 3.54 -1.52
C VAL A 54 -7.65 4.34 -1.57
N VAL A 55 -7.46 5.14 -2.63
CA VAL A 55 -6.23 5.92 -2.83
C VAL A 55 -6.58 7.39 -3.08
N PRO A 56 -6.57 8.25 -2.04
CA PRO A 56 -6.58 9.69 -2.24
C PRO A 56 -5.35 10.15 -3.04
N LEU A 57 -5.59 11.01 -4.03
CA LEU A 57 -4.57 11.62 -4.90
C LEU A 57 -4.79 13.13 -4.95
N GLY A 58 -3.71 13.89 -4.99
CA GLY A 58 -3.78 15.35 -5.18
C GLY A 58 -2.42 16.03 -5.12
N TRP A 59 -2.41 17.35 -5.36
CA TRP A 59 -1.17 18.13 -5.23
C TRP A 59 -0.84 18.39 -3.76
N PRO A 60 0.33 17.96 -3.28
CA PRO A 60 0.71 18.09 -1.89
C PRO A 60 0.97 19.57 -1.56
N ARG A 61 0.36 20.05 -0.47
CA ARG A 61 0.74 21.34 0.13
C ARG A 61 1.97 21.11 1.02
N GLY A 62 3.16 21.28 0.44
CA GLY A 62 4.44 21.15 1.15
C GLY A 62 5.37 20.09 0.54
N ARG A 63 6.47 19.80 1.23
CA ARG A 63 7.46 18.80 0.79
C ARG A 63 7.25 17.49 1.54
N TYR A 64 7.18 16.39 0.81
CA TYR A 64 7.26 15.07 1.42
C TYR A 64 8.63 14.89 2.09
N GLY A 65 8.63 14.74 3.41
CA GLY A 65 9.83 14.43 4.17
C GLY A 65 10.39 13.06 3.80
N PRO A 66 11.66 12.79 4.15
CA PRO A 66 12.26 11.48 3.97
C PRO A 66 11.49 10.44 4.78
N THR A 67 11.22 9.29 4.17
CA THR A 67 10.57 8.18 4.89
C THR A 67 11.58 7.51 5.80
N THR A 68 11.29 7.45 7.10
CA THR A 68 12.04 6.57 8.00
C THR A 68 11.64 5.12 7.76
N ARG A 69 12.65 4.27 7.60
CA ARG A 69 12.51 2.81 7.50
C ARG A 69 13.50 2.21 8.48
N ARG A 70 13.16 1.03 9.02
CA ARG A 70 14.11 0.26 9.83
C ARG A 70 15.32 -0.11 8.96
N PRO A 71 16.54 -0.15 9.53
CA PRO A 71 17.71 -0.66 8.86
C PRO A 71 17.45 -2.03 8.22
N VAL A 72 18.07 -2.29 7.07
CA VAL A 72 17.89 -3.55 6.33
C VAL A 72 18.28 -4.77 7.18
N GLY A 73 19.34 -4.64 7.99
CA GLY A 73 19.80 -5.70 8.88
C GLY A 73 18.81 -6.09 9.98
N ASP A 74 17.88 -5.21 10.33
CA ASP A 74 16.85 -5.49 11.32
C ASP A 74 15.63 -6.22 10.75
N VAL A 75 15.47 -6.24 9.42
CA VAL A 75 14.28 -6.79 8.75
C VAL A 75 14.59 -7.98 7.85
N VAL A 76 15.80 -8.08 7.30
CA VAL A 76 16.21 -9.17 6.40
C VAL A 76 16.59 -10.41 7.20
N HIS A 77 16.11 -11.55 6.71
CA HIS A 77 16.46 -12.87 7.20
C HIS A 77 17.00 -13.69 6.04
N VAL A 78 18.14 -14.35 6.22
CA VAL A 78 18.81 -15.13 5.16
C VAL A 78 18.51 -16.61 5.38
N ASP A 79 18.03 -17.28 4.33
CA ASP A 79 17.62 -18.70 4.28
C ASP A 79 16.43 -19.09 5.18
N ARG A 80 16.48 -18.71 6.47
CA ARG A 80 15.47 -19.04 7.47
C ARG A 80 15.12 -17.85 8.35
N TYR A 81 13.85 -17.78 8.76
CA TYR A 81 13.39 -16.79 9.72
C TYR A 81 14.20 -16.90 11.02
N GLY A 82 14.57 -15.76 11.60
CA GLY A 82 15.50 -15.65 12.73
C GLY A 82 17.00 -15.50 12.37
N ASN A 83 17.44 -15.86 11.16
CA ASN A 83 18.84 -15.69 10.77
C ASN A 83 19.11 -14.28 10.18
N GLN A 84 19.56 -13.34 11.02
CA GLN A 84 19.79 -11.93 10.65
C GLN A 84 21.29 -11.54 10.67
N PRO A 85 22.12 -12.00 9.71
CA PRO A 85 23.57 -11.81 9.73
C PRO A 85 24.05 -10.36 9.54
N PHE A 86 23.14 -9.46 9.16
CA PHE A 86 23.43 -8.04 8.91
C PHE A 86 22.93 -7.12 10.03
N ARG A 87 22.36 -7.67 11.11
CA ARG A 87 21.85 -6.88 12.22
C ARG A 87 23.00 -6.18 12.96
N GLY A 88 22.89 -4.87 13.17
CA GLY A 88 23.90 -4.05 13.84
C GLY A 88 25.13 -3.69 13.01
N ARG A 89 25.14 -4.01 11.71
CA ARG A 89 26.05 -3.44 10.70
C ARG A 89 25.36 -2.31 9.95
#